data_AF-A0A8E6ETJ3-F1
#
_entry.id   AF-A0A8E6ETJ3-F1
#
_cell.length_a   1.000
_cell.length_b   1.000
_cell.length_c   1.000
_cell.angle_alpha   90.00
_cell.angle_beta   90.00
_cell.angle_gamma   90.00
#
_symmetry.space_group_name_H-M   'P 1'
#
loop_
_entity.id
_entity.type
_entity.pdbx_description
1 polymer ?
#
loop_
_entity_poly.entity_id
_entity_poly.type
_entity_poly.pdbx_seq_one_letter_code
_entity_poly.pdbx_strand_id
1 'polypeptide(L)'
;MRIWLAGLIVGVGTSTGFSAEPVSKETLQRIQSLGKEGVGNKEAALAWQQIVAAGPEAIIPVLNVYDSSSVIARNWLRTAIDAILEKPLPTEEWIKNFETYLMDNQHGPAARKLAYDGLKRLDPKSPERVLPKLLNDRNVDIRRDALSAELEKVEKKKPTGDEAKKLYAELFALSRDEDQVESIGKKLKDLGVEVNYQKHLGILAEWQLLGPFDGKEGKAYAEVLEPEKKLDLTAKPMGKEGKPIEWKVFNTKDNFGVVDLNKAIGKFKHAVAFAYVNVEVEKDQIADLRFGSITALRVFLNGKEIFANEEYHHGQKFDQYVVKVPLKAGKNDLLVKVVQNDMKEPWAQDWQYQMRLCDDTGGAIAFKTSTQK
;
A
#
# COMPACT_ATOMS: atom_id res chain seq x y z
N MET A 1 -58.64 -3.57 64.21
CA MET A 1 -58.57 -2.86 62.91
C MET A 1 -57.13 -2.37 62.74
N ARG A 2 -56.37 -2.99 61.83
CA ARG A 2 -54.95 -2.71 61.58
C ARG A 2 -54.82 -1.44 60.73
N ILE A 3 -53.99 -0.48 61.12
CA ILE A 3 -53.46 0.54 60.21
C ILE A 3 -51.96 0.66 60.48
N TRP A 4 -51.18 0.16 59.53
CA TRP A 4 -49.73 0.37 59.44
C TRP A 4 -49.49 1.69 58.70
N LEU A 5 -48.75 2.61 59.31
CA LEU A 5 -48.20 3.79 58.63
C LEU A 5 -46.81 3.41 58.08
N ALA A 6 -46.74 3.21 56.77
CA ALA A 6 -45.48 3.08 56.05
C ALA A 6 -44.92 4.48 55.74
N GLY A 7 -43.82 4.84 56.38
CA GLY A 7 -43.04 6.03 56.04
C GLY A 7 -42.26 5.81 54.75
N LEU A 8 -42.52 6.65 53.76
CA LEU A 8 -41.87 6.64 52.45
C LEU A 8 -40.50 7.32 52.57
N ILE A 9 -39.41 6.54 52.52
CA ILE A 9 -38.05 7.07 52.37
C ILE A 9 -37.83 7.28 50.86
N VAL A 10 -37.86 8.53 50.42
CA VAL A 10 -37.41 8.92 49.08
C VAL A 10 -35.88 8.90 49.09
N GLY A 11 -35.31 7.81 48.58
CA GLY A 11 -33.88 7.73 48.30
C GLY A 11 -33.53 8.65 47.14
N VAL A 12 -32.79 9.72 47.41
CA VAL A 12 -32.12 10.52 46.38
C VAL A 12 -31.03 9.63 45.78
N GLY A 13 -31.33 9.03 44.63
CA GLY A 13 -30.35 8.32 43.84
C GLY A 13 -29.33 9.34 43.29
N THR A 14 -28.18 9.44 43.94
CA THR A 14 -27.02 10.10 43.36
C THR A 14 -26.57 9.29 42.15
N SER A 15 -26.82 9.80 40.94
CA SER A 15 -26.16 9.28 39.75
C SER A 15 -24.67 9.58 39.90
N THR A 16 -23.91 8.60 40.38
CA THR A 16 -22.45 8.61 40.27
C THR A 16 -22.12 8.58 38.79
N GLY A 17 -21.91 9.76 38.21
CA GLY A 17 -21.22 9.87 36.93
C GLY A 17 -19.84 9.26 37.13
N PHE A 18 -19.65 8.04 36.63
CA PHE A 18 -18.32 7.50 36.44
C PHE A 18 -17.64 8.41 35.42
N SER A 19 -16.77 9.31 35.89
CA SER A 19 -15.80 9.95 35.01
C SER A 19 -14.97 8.83 34.41
N ALA A 20 -15.04 8.64 33.10
CA ALA A 20 -14.17 7.70 32.41
C ALA A 20 -12.72 8.10 32.70
N GLU A 21 -11.94 7.18 33.26
CA GLU A 21 -10.50 7.42 33.43
C GLU A 21 -9.85 7.49 32.03
N PRO A 22 -8.96 8.45 31.78
CA PRO A 22 -8.25 8.53 30.51
C PRO A 22 -7.42 7.26 30.28
N VAL A 23 -7.38 6.78 29.04
CA VAL A 23 -6.60 5.59 28.70
C VAL A 23 -5.13 5.80 29.03
N SER A 24 -4.59 4.94 29.89
CA SER A 24 -3.20 5.03 30.31
C SER A 24 -2.23 4.64 29.17
N LYS A 25 -1.01 5.17 29.20
CA LYS A 25 0.06 4.76 28.28
C LYS A 25 0.35 3.26 28.40
N GLU A 26 0.27 2.71 29.61
CA GLU A 26 0.48 1.28 29.88
C GLU A 26 -0.58 0.41 29.21
N THR A 27 -1.84 0.86 29.19
CA THR A 27 -2.94 0.18 28.49
C THR A 27 -2.65 0.08 26.99
N LEU A 28 -2.23 1.19 26.35
CA LEU A 28 -1.86 1.18 24.93
C LEU A 28 -0.63 0.29 24.67
N GLN A 29 0.38 0.34 25.53
CA GLN A 29 1.60 -0.48 25.41
C GLN A 29 1.30 -1.99 25.46
N ARG A 30 0.32 -2.43 26.26
CA ARG A 30 -0.09 -3.84 26.29
C ARG A 30 -0.62 -4.32 24.93
N ILE A 31 -1.40 -3.49 24.23
CA ILE A 31 -1.83 -3.80 22.85
C ILE A 31 -0.65 -3.78 21.89
N GLN A 32 0.24 -2.79 22.01
CA GLN A 32 1.41 -2.67 21.13
C GLN A 32 2.42 -3.81 21.28
N SER A 33 2.44 -4.48 22.44
CA SER A 33 3.33 -5.60 22.75
C SER A 33 2.86 -6.94 22.14
N LEU A 34 1.76 -6.96 21.39
CA LEU A 34 1.24 -8.16 20.75
C LEU A 34 2.26 -8.77 19.77
N GLY A 35 2.51 -10.07 19.97
CA GLY A 35 3.41 -10.87 19.14
C GLY A 35 2.67 -11.79 18.17
N LYS A 36 3.45 -12.59 17.43
CA LYS A 36 2.92 -13.66 16.58
C LYS A 36 2.30 -14.77 17.43
N GLU A 37 1.46 -15.60 16.82
CA GLU A 37 0.95 -16.85 17.42
C GLU A 37 0.22 -16.66 18.77
N GLY A 38 -0.41 -15.49 18.97
CA GLY A 38 -1.24 -15.21 20.14
C GLY A 38 -0.48 -14.76 21.39
N VAL A 39 0.82 -14.50 21.29
CA VAL A 39 1.63 -13.94 22.38
C VAL A 39 1.06 -12.58 22.81
N GLY A 40 0.71 -12.45 24.08
CA GLY A 40 0.16 -11.22 24.68
C GLY A 40 -1.35 -11.04 24.54
N ASN A 41 -2.09 -12.01 23.97
CA ASN A 41 -3.53 -11.87 23.71
C ASN A 41 -4.36 -11.65 24.98
N LYS A 42 -3.99 -12.28 26.11
CA LYS A 42 -4.75 -12.16 27.36
C LYS A 42 -4.66 -10.75 27.93
N GLU A 43 -3.44 -10.20 27.96
CA GLU A 43 -3.16 -8.85 28.43
C GLU A 43 -3.77 -7.81 27.48
N ALA A 44 -3.72 -8.07 26.17
CA ALA A 44 -4.35 -7.25 25.16
C ALA A 44 -5.88 -7.24 25.29
N ALA A 45 -6.52 -8.37 25.58
CA ALA A 45 -7.97 -8.41 25.79
C ALA A 45 -8.42 -7.54 26.98
N LEU A 46 -7.66 -7.58 28.08
CA LEU A 46 -7.92 -6.71 29.24
C LEU A 46 -7.70 -5.23 28.89
N ALA A 47 -6.61 -4.92 28.19
CA ALA A 47 -6.33 -3.55 27.74
C ALA A 47 -7.40 -3.04 26.77
N TRP A 48 -7.88 -3.88 25.87
CA TRP A 48 -8.97 -3.56 24.95
C TRP A 48 -10.25 -3.20 25.70
N GLN A 49 -10.62 -3.97 26.73
CA GLN A 49 -11.78 -3.67 27.58
C GLN A 49 -11.63 -2.31 28.29
N GLN A 50 -10.43 -1.99 28.76
CA GLN A 50 -10.14 -0.69 29.37
C GLN A 50 -10.28 0.47 28.37
N ILE A 51 -9.78 0.31 27.13
CA ILE A 51 -9.93 1.29 26.06
C ILE A 51 -11.41 1.54 25.76
N VAL A 52 -12.20 0.47 25.59
CA VAL A 52 -13.64 0.59 25.30
C VAL A 52 -14.42 1.20 26.47
N ALA A 53 -14.04 0.89 27.71
CA ALA A 53 -14.65 1.45 28.91
C ALA A 53 -14.35 2.95 29.08
N ALA A 54 -13.16 3.41 28.67
CA ALA A 54 -12.79 4.82 28.65
C ALA A 54 -13.62 5.65 27.63
N GLY A 55 -14.27 4.97 26.68
CA GLY A 55 -15.25 5.60 25.80
C GLY A 55 -14.61 6.59 24.82
N PRO A 56 -15.28 7.70 24.48
CA PRO A 56 -14.83 8.60 23.42
C PRO A 56 -13.43 9.16 23.64
N GLU A 57 -13.07 9.47 24.89
CA GLU A 57 -11.75 10.01 25.26
C GLU A 57 -10.58 9.09 24.90
N ALA A 58 -10.84 7.81 24.62
CA ALA A 58 -9.83 6.85 24.17
C ALA A 58 -9.48 6.99 22.68
N ILE A 59 -10.35 7.57 21.85
CA ILE A 59 -10.22 7.54 20.39
C ILE A 59 -8.93 8.24 19.94
N ILE A 60 -8.70 9.49 20.34
CA ILE A 60 -7.51 10.25 19.92
C ILE A 60 -6.20 9.59 20.41
N PRO A 61 -6.08 9.18 21.69
CA PRO A 61 -4.92 8.40 22.14
C PRO A 61 -4.65 7.13 21.31
N VAL A 62 -5.70 6.39 20.94
CA VAL A 62 -5.57 5.20 20.10
C VAL A 62 -5.12 5.57 18.67
N LEU A 63 -5.71 6.60 18.07
CA LEU A 63 -5.32 7.08 16.74
C LEU A 63 -3.84 7.50 16.69
N ASN A 64 -3.35 8.19 17.74
CA ASN A 64 -1.99 8.68 17.82
C ASN A 64 -0.92 7.57 17.81
N VAL A 65 -1.26 6.36 18.29
CA VAL A 65 -0.34 5.21 18.30
C VAL A 65 -0.55 4.26 17.13
N TYR A 66 -1.62 4.43 16.35
CA TYR A 66 -2.10 3.46 15.39
C TYR A 66 -1.07 3.13 14.29
N ASP A 67 -0.55 4.13 13.59
CA ASP A 67 0.44 3.93 12.52
C ASP A 67 1.80 3.43 13.02
N SER A 68 2.15 3.68 14.29
CA SER A 68 3.37 3.10 14.89
C SER A 68 3.20 1.63 15.32
N SER A 69 1.96 1.14 15.38
CA SER A 69 1.64 -0.19 15.89
C SER A 69 1.81 -1.28 14.82
N SER A 70 2.10 -2.50 15.27
CA SER A 70 2.14 -3.69 14.38
C SER A 70 0.77 -3.95 13.74
N VAL A 71 0.73 -4.71 12.64
CA VAL A 71 -0.53 -5.09 11.97
C VAL A 71 -1.49 -5.78 12.94
N ILE A 72 -0.98 -6.66 13.80
CA ILE A 72 -1.78 -7.37 14.82
C ILE A 72 -2.36 -6.36 15.81
N ALA A 73 -1.54 -5.47 16.37
CA ALA A 73 -1.98 -4.44 17.31
C ALA A 73 -3.02 -3.49 16.70
N ARG A 74 -2.81 -3.05 15.45
CA ARG A 74 -3.77 -2.21 14.71
C ARG A 74 -5.15 -2.86 14.60
N ASN A 75 -5.22 -4.18 14.37
CA ASN A 75 -6.50 -4.87 14.33
C ASN A 75 -7.27 -4.77 15.65
N TRP A 76 -6.59 -4.91 16.80
CA TRP A 76 -7.20 -4.75 18.12
C TRP A 76 -7.60 -3.29 18.40
N LEU A 77 -6.75 -2.32 18.05
CA LEU A 77 -7.04 -0.90 18.24
C LEU A 77 -8.24 -0.45 17.41
N ARG A 78 -8.36 -0.93 16.17
CA ARG A 78 -9.50 -0.63 15.29
C ARG A 78 -10.81 -1.13 15.89
N THR A 79 -10.86 -2.38 16.36
CA THR A 79 -12.09 -2.92 16.96
C THR A 79 -12.48 -2.21 18.26
N ALA A 80 -11.51 -1.65 18.99
CA ALA A 80 -11.80 -0.82 20.15
C ALA A 80 -12.49 0.49 19.74
N ILE A 81 -11.98 1.17 18.70
CA ILE A 81 -12.63 2.36 18.13
C ILE A 81 -14.04 2.00 17.64
N ASP A 82 -14.20 0.90 16.90
CA ASP A 82 -15.52 0.48 16.39
C ASP A 82 -16.53 0.28 17.52
N ALA A 83 -16.13 -0.40 18.61
CA ALA A 83 -16.97 -0.62 19.79
C ALA A 83 -17.31 0.69 20.54
N ILE A 84 -16.42 1.68 20.54
CA ILE A 84 -16.71 3.01 21.11
C ILE A 84 -17.74 3.73 20.22
N LEU A 85 -17.57 3.67 18.89
CA LEU A 85 -18.46 4.33 17.91
C LEU A 85 -19.87 3.70 17.82
N GLU A 86 -20.07 2.49 18.36
CA GLU A 86 -21.40 1.88 18.52
C GLU A 86 -22.27 2.57 19.57
N LYS A 87 -21.66 3.33 20.49
CA LYS A 87 -22.39 4.09 21.51
C LYS A 87 -22.64 5.52 21.05
N PRO A 88 -23.71 6.19 21.55
CA PRO A 88 -23.94 7.60 21.26
C PRO A 88 -22.74 8.47 21.67
N LEU A 89 -22.36 9.38 20.78
CA LEU A 89 -21.30 10.36 21.01
C LEU A 89 -21.88 11.78 21.06
N PRO A 90 -21.21 12.74 21.73
CA PRO A 90 -21.44 14.16 21.53
C PRO A 90 -21.15 14.55 20.06
N THR A 91 -22.17 14.47 19.20
CA THR A 91 -22.01 14.49 17.74
C THR A 91 -21.25 15.71 17.22
N GLU A 92 -21.61 16.92 17.65
CA GLU A 92 -20.97 18.16 17.16
C GLU A 92 -19.48 18.23 17.52
N GLU A 93 -19.14 17.86 18.75
CA GLU A 93 -17.77 17.84 19.25
C GLU A 93 -16.93 16.81 18.49
N TRP A 94 -17.44 15.59 18.34
CA TRP A 94 -16.70 14.51 17.70
C TRP A 94 -16.58 14.67 16.18
N ILE A 95 -17.56 15.30 15.52
CA ILE A 95 -17.40 15.76 14.13
C ILE A 95 -16.20 16.68 14.02
N LYS A 96 -16.09 17.69 14.90
CA LYS A 96 -14.97 18.63 14.90
C LYS A 96 -13.64 17.95 15.19
N ASN A 97 -13.59 17.04 16.16
CA ASN A 97 -12.38 16.32 16.53
C ASN A 97 -11.88 15.43 15.38
N PHE A 98 -12.77 14.65 14.75
CA PHE A 98 -12.39 13.81 13.61
C PHE A 98 -11.97 14.64 12.40
N GLU A 99 -12.69 15.72 12.07
CA GLU A 99 -12.32 16.58 10.95
C GLU A 99 -10.97 17.27 11.20
N THR A 100 -10.70 17.74 12.42
CA THR A 100 -9.41 18.32 12.80
C THR A 100 -8.28 17.30 12.65
N TYR A 101 -8.47 16.08 13.17
CA TYR A 101 -7.48 15.02 13.09
C TYR A 101 -7.22 14.58 11.64
N LEU A 102 -8.27 14.48 10.82
CA LEU A 102 -8.17 14.15 9.40
C LEU A 102 -7.38 15.20 8.62
N MET A 103 -7.57 16.48 8.92
CA MET A 103 -6.94 17.59 8.19
C MET A 103 -5.48 17.85 8.55
N ASP A 104 -4.99 17.33 9.68
CA ASP A 104 -3.58 17.41 10.04
C ASP A 104 -2.76 16.32 9.31
N ASN A 105 -1.91 16.75 8.37
CA ASN A 105 -1.08 15.87 7.55
C ASN A 105 0.13 15.28 8.29
N GLN A 106 0.39 15.70 9.54
CA GLN A 106 1.42 15.11 10.40
C GLN A 106 0.98 13.77 10.98
N HIS A 107 -0.33 13.53 11.09
CA HIS A 107 -0.84 12.24 11.53
C HIS A 107 -0.61 11.14 10.50
N GLY A 108 -0.47 9.91 10.98
CA GLY A 108 -0.27 8.74 10.14
C GLY A 108 -1.46 8.46 9.21
N PRO A 109 -1.22 7.98 7.98
CA PRO A 109 -2.27 7.79 6.99
C PRO A 109 -3.35 6.79 7.43
N ALA A 110 -3.02 5.74 8.18
CA ALA A 110 -4.01 4.76 8.61
C ALA A 110 -4.92 5.30 9.72
N ALA A 111 -4.37 6.06 10.68
CA ALA A 111 -5.15 6.76 11.69
C ALA A 111 -6.07 7.81 11.08
N ARG A 112 -5.58 8.59 10.10
CA ARG A 112 -6.40 9.59 9.39
C ARG A 112 -7.58 8.93 8.67
N LYS A 113 -7.40 7.72 8.12
CA LYS A 113 -8.51 6.95 7.54
C LYS A 113 -9.57 6.57 8.56
N LEU A 114 -9.17 6.13 9.76
CA LEU A 114 -10.13 5.86 10.84
C LEU A 114 -10.86 7.13 11.30
N ALA A 115 -10.17 8.27 11.34
CA ALA A 115 -10.81 9.55 11.63
C ALA A 115 -11.83 9.94 10.55
N TYR A 116 -11.50 9.74 9.26
CA TYR A 116 -12.44 9.94 8.16
C TYR A 116 -13.66 9.02 8.25
N ASP A 117 -13.48 7.74 8.60
CA ASP A 117 -14.59 6.80 8.78
C ASP A 117 -15.50 7.21 9.96
N GLY A 118 -14.90 7.64 11.08
CA GLY A 118 -15.62 8.19 12.21
C GLY A 118 -16.41 9.45 11.85
N LEU A 119 -15.78 10.37 11.11
CA LEU A 119 -16.42 11.59 10.61
C LEU A 119 -17.60 11.26 9.68
N LYS A 120 -17.42 10.37 8.71
CA LYS A 120 -18.46 9.94 7.77
C LYS A 120 -19.63 9.22 8.48
N ARG A 121 -19.35 8.48 9.55
CA ARG A 121 -20.38 7.83 10.38
C ARG A 121 -21.25 8.85 11.12
N LEU A 122 -20.64 9.88 11.71
CA LEU A 122 -21.35 10.91 12.48
C LEU A 122 -22.01 11.99 11.59
N ASP A 123 -21.38 12.30 10.47
CA ASP A 123 -21.88 13.21 9.45
C ASP A 123 -21.69 12.62 8.05
N PRO A 124 -22.72 11.92 7.53
CA PRO A 124 -22.68 11.31 6.20
C PRO A 124 -22.47 12.30 5.03
N LYS A 125 -22.68 13.61 5.25
CA LYS A 125 -22.44 14.65 4.23
C LYS A 125 -21.03 15.24 4.29
N SER A 126 -20.26 14.91 5.32
CA SER A 126 -18.86 15.35 5.45
C SER A 126 -17.97 15.10 4.23
N PRO A 127 -18.13 14.01 3.43
CA PRO A 127 -17.30 13.80 2.25
C PRO A 127 -17.37 14.97 1.26
N GLU A 128 -18.52 15.63 1.09
CA GLU A 128 -18.69 16.76 0.18
C GLU A 128 -17.75 17.94 0.49
N ARG A 129 -17.43 18.15 1.78
CA ARG A 129 -16.57 19.25 2.23
C ARG A 129 -15.11 18.86 2.44
N VAL A 130 -14.82 17.62 2.82
CA VAL A 130 -13.45 17.19 3.16
C VAL A 130 -12.70 16.60 1.97
N LEU A 131 -13.34 15.75 1.17
CA LEU A 131 -12.67 15.03 0.08
C LEU A 131 -12.01 15.93 -0.98
N PRO A 132 -12.58 17.08 -1.38
CA PRO A 132 -11.90 17.97 -2.35
C PRO A 132 -10.52 18.45 -1.88
N LYS A 133 -10.26 18.44 -0.57
CA LYS A 133 -8.98 18.85 0.04
C LYS A 133 -7.99 17.68 0.18
N LEU A 134 -8.40 16.45 -0.15
CA LEU A 134 -7.69 15.21 0.14
C LEU A 134 -7.37 14.39 -1.12
N LEU A 135 -7.44 15.01 -2.30
CA LEU A 135 -7.16 14.33 -3.59
C LEU A 135 -5.76 13.74 -3.69
N ASN A 136 -4.78 14.32 -2.98
CA ASN A 136 -3.40 13.83 -2.92
C ASN A 136 -3.01 13.37 -1.50
N ASP A 137 -3.97 12.85 -0.73
CA ASP A 137 -3.74 12.28 0.60
C ASP A 137 -2.65 11.18 0.58
N ARG A 138 -2.01 10.86 1.70
CA ARG A 138 -1.05 9.74 1.78
C ARG A 138 -1.76 8.39 1.90
N ASN A 139 -2.96 8.37 2.48
CA ASN A 139 -3.79 7.17 2.55
C ASN A 139 -4.49 6.90 1.20
N VAL A 140 -4.34 5.67 0.70
CA VAL A 140 -4.89 5.26 -0.60
C VAL A 140 -6.41 5.30 -0.64
N ASP A 141 -7.09 4.85 0.42
CA ASP A 141 -8.54 4.78 0.45
C ASP A 141 -9.16 6.19 0.48
N ILE A 142 -8.57 7.12 1.23
CA ILE A 142 -9.01 8.53 1.25
C ILE A 142 -8.85 9.16 -0.13
N ARG A 143 -7.69 8.98 -0.78
CA ARG A 143 -7.45 9.48 -2.14
C ARG A 143 -8.44 8.90 -3.14
N ARG A 144 -8.67 7.59 -3.07
CA ARG A 144 -9.57 6.88 -3.97
C ARG A 144 -10.99 7.43 -3.86
N ASP A 145 -11.50 7.59 -2.64
CA ASP A 145 -12.80 8.22 -2.37
C ASP A 145 -12.84 9.65 -2.90
N ALA A 146 -11.79 10.45 -2.65
CA ALA A 146 -11.71 11.83 -3.10
C ALA A 146 -11.74 11.96 -4.62
N LEU A 147 -10.94 11.17 -5.32
CA LEU A 147 -10.88 11.16 -6.77
C LEU A 147 -12.21 10.67 -7.37
N SER A 148 -12.86 9.68 -6.74
CA SER A 148 -14.15 9.17 -7.19
C SER A 148 -15.24 10.23 -7.08
N ALA A 149 -15.26 10.99 -5.98
CA ALA A 149 -16.21 12.08 -5.77
C ALA A 149 -16.02 13.22 -6.79
N GLU A 150 -14.78 13.59 -7.11
CA GLU A 150 -14.51 14.60 -8.14
C GLU A 150 -14.78 14.10 -9.56
N LEU A 151 -14.47 12.84 -9.85
CA LEU A 151 -14.80 12.22 -11.13
C LEU A 151 -16.32 12.20 -11.35
N GLU A 152 -17.12 11.85 -10.34
CA GLU A 152 -18.58 11.88 -10.42
C GLU A 152 -19.12 13.29 -10.72
N LYS A 153 -18.52 14.33 -10.12
CA LYS A 153 -18.87 15.73 -10.42
C LYS A 153 -18.57 16.09 -11.87
N VAL A 154 -17.40 15.71 -12.37
CA VAL A 154 -17.00 15.93 -13.77
C VAL A 154 -17.94 15.19 -14.73
N GLU A 155 -18.27 13.94 -14.44
CA GLU A 155 -19.19 13.15 -15.26
C GLU A 155 -20.62 13.72 -15.28
N LYS A 156 -21.13 14.20 -14.14
CA LYS A 156 -22.44 14.88 -14.06
C LYS A 156 -22.48 16.17 -14.87
N LYS A 157 -21.37 16.91 -14.94
CA LYS A 157 -21.25 18.14 -15.74
C LYS A 157 -21.30 17.86 -17.24
N LYS A 158 -20.95 16.66 -17.69
CA LYS A 158 -20.85 16.27 -19.11
C LYS A 158 -20.07 17.29 -19.94
N PRO A 159 -18.83 17.66 -19.54
CA PRO A 159 -18.04 18.64 -20.26
C PRO A 159 -17.72 18.13 -21.67
N THR A 160 -17.49 19.04 -22.60
CA THR A 160 -17.10 18.71 -23.98
C THR A 160 -15.87 19.52 -24.42
N GLY A 161 -15.24 19.10 -25.51
CA GLY A 161 -14.09 19.81 -26.08
C GLY A 161 -12.94 20.01 -25.09
N ASP A 162 -12.39 21.22 -25.06
CA ASP A 162 -11.19 21.53 -24.26
C ASP A 162 -11.46 21.58 -22.75
N GLU A 163 -12.70 21.89 -22.35
CA GLU A 163 -13.09 21.81 -20.94
C GLU A 163 -12.99 20.36 -20.43
N ALA A 164 -13.47 19.40 -21.22
CA ALA A 164 -13.38 17.98 -20.85
C ALA A 164 -11.93 17.53 -20.73
N LYS A 165 -11.09 17.89 -21.72
CA LYS A 165 -9.65 17.56 -21.70
C LYS A 165 -8.98 18.09 -20.44
N LYS A 166 -9.26 19.35 -20.07
CA LYS A 166 -8.70 19.98 -18.87
C LYS A 166 -9.11 19.24 -17.60
N LEU A 167 -10.40 19.01 -17.40
CA LEU A 167 -10.91 18.37 -16.18
C LEU A 167 -10.39 16.94 -16.01
N TYR A 168 -10.42 16.12 -17.08
CA TYR A 168 -9.88 14.76 -16.99
C TYR A 168 -8.36 14.74 -16.84
N ALA A 169 -7.63 15.72 -17.39
CA ALA A 169 -6.18 15.80 -17.21
C ALA A 169 -5.80 16.15 -15.76
N GLU A 170 -6.55 17.06 -15.12
CA GLU A 170 -6.39 17.40 -13.71
C GLU A 170 -6.65 16.18 -12.80
N LEU A 171 -7.71 15.41 -13.08
CA LEU A 171 -7.99 14.16 -12.36
C LEU A 171 -6.94 13.08 -12.63
N PHE A 172 -6.50 12.93 -13.89
CA PHE A 172 -5.47 11.97 -14.24
C PHE A 172 -4.17 12.27 -13.50
N ALA A 173 -3.75 13.52 -13.42
CA ALA A 173 -2.53 13.92 -12.69
C ALA A 173 -2.56 13.52 -11.21
N LEU A 174 -3.74 13.30 -10.62
CA LEU A 174 -3.95 12.92 -9.22
C LEU A 174 -4.27 11.42 -9.05
N SER A 175 -4.55 10.70 -10.14
CA SER A 175 -4.91 9.27 -10.10
C SER A 175 -3.70 8.38 -9.82
N ARG A 176 -3.89 7.37 -8.97
CA ARG A 176 -2.83 6.45 -8.50
C ARG A 176 -3.25 4.98 -8.59
N ASP A 177 -4.54 4.71 -8.40
CA ASP A 177 -5.16 3.39 -8.50
C ASP A 177 -5.28 2.94 -9.95
N GLU A 178 -4.93 1.68 -10.22
CA GLU A 178 -4.89 1.07 -11.56
C GLU A 178 -6.16 1.32 -12.38
N ASP A 179 -7.32 1.04 -11.79
CA ASP A 179 -8.62 1.16 -12.45
C ASP A 179 -9.04 2.61 -12.70
N GLN A 180 -8.77 3.51 -11.76
CA GLN A 180 -9.06 4.93 -11.92
C GLN A 180 -8.14 5.56 -12.98
N VAL A 181 -6.85 5.19 -12.97
CA VAL A 181 -5.87 5.63 -13.97
C VAL A 181 -6.29 5.17 -15.36
N GLU A 182 -6.67 3.90 -15.52
CA GLU A 182 -7.11 3.35 -16.80
C GLU A 182 -8.40 4.04 -17.29
N SER A 183 -9.41 4.14 -16.41
CA SER A 183 -10.70 4.73 -16.74
C SER A 183 -10.56 6.18 -17.21
N ILE A 184 -9.85 7.01 -16.42
CA ILE A 184 -9.64 8.44 -16.75
C ILE A 184 -8.75 8.57 -17.99
N GLY A 185 -7.68 7.75 -18.10
CA GLY A 185 -6.79 7.76 -19.24
C GLY A 185 -7.50 7.39 -20.54
N LYS A 186 -8.45 6.45 -20.50
CA LYS A 186 -9.30 6.12 -21.65
C LYS A 186 -10.16 7.31 -22.08
N LYS A 187 -10.78 8.05 -21.14
CA LYS A 187 -11.53 9.28 -21.44
C LYS A 187 -10.65 10.32 -22.13
N LEU A 188 -9.42 10.50 -21.67
CA LEU A 188 -8.45 11.40 -22.29
C LEU A 188 -8.10 10.97 -23.72
N LYS A 189 -7.83 9.68 -23.94
CA LYS A 189 -7.57 9.14 -25.28
C LYS A 189 -8.76 9.34 -26.23
N ASP A 190 -9.99 9.12 -25.76
CA ASP A 190 -11.21 9.35 -26.54
C ASP A 190 -11.37 10.83 -26.93
N LEU A 191 -10.82 11.75 -26.12
CA LEU A 191 -10.75 13.19 -26.41
C LEU A 191 -9.53 13.60 -27.25
N GLY A 192 -8.75 12.64 -27.75
CA GLY A 192 -7.56 12.87 -28.57
C GLY A 192 -6.32 13.31 -27.80
N VAL A 193 -6.29 13.14 -26.47
CA VAL A 193 -5.13 13.42 -25.63
C VAL A 193 -4.26 12.16 -25.53
N GLU A 194 -2.96 12.31 -25.80
CA GLU A 194 -2.01 11.22 -25.62
C GLU A 194 -1.81 10.93 -24.12
N VAL A 195 -1.91 9.65 -23.74
CA VAL A 195 -1.74 9.21 -22.36
C VAL A 195 -0.63 8.16 -22.29
N ASN A 196 0.39 8.46 -21.48
CA ASN A 196 1.46 7.55 -21.15
C ASN A 196 1.32 7.06 -19.71
N TYR A 197 0.66 5.90 -19.54
CA TYR A 197 0.41 5.28 -18.24
C TYR A 197 1.71 4.93 -17.50
N GLN A 198 2.69 4.40 -18.22
CA GLN A 198 3.96 3.99 -17.64
C GLN A 198 4.68 5.17 -16.98
N LYS A 199 4.79 6.30 -17.69
CA LYS A 199 5.40 7.52 -17.17
C LYS A 199 4.59 8.10 -16.00
N HIS A 200 3.27 8.12 -16.12
CA HIS A 200 2.37 8.63 -15.08
C HIS A 200 2.52 7.88 -13.75
N LEU A 201 2.68 6.56 -13.82
CA LEU A 201 2.77 5.69 -12.66
C LEU A 201 4.21 5.44 -12.17
N GLY A 202 5.22 5.93 -12.90
CA GLY A 202 6.63 5.71 -12.57
C GLY A 202 7.09 4.26 -12.84
N ILE A 203 6.49 3.61 -13.83
CA ILE A 203 6.79 2.22 -14.21
C ILE A 203 8.24 2.11 -14.71
N LEU A 204 8.94 1.08 -14.24
CA LEU A 204 10.21 0.63 -14.81
C LEU A 204 9.90 -0.30 -15.99
N ALA A 205 9.86 0.25 -17.20
CA ALA A 205 9.41 -0.47 -18.39
C ALA A 205 10.54 -1.14 -19.18
N GLU A 206 11.78 -0.68 -19.03
CA GLU A 206 12.94 -1.18 -19.77
C GLU A 206 13.94 -1.87 -18.83
N TRP A 207 14.36 -3.07 -19.23
CA TRP A 207 15.20 -3.96 -18.43
C TRP A 207 16.26 -4.65 -19.30
N GLN A 208 17.42 -4.93 -18.72
CA GLN A 208 18.30 -6.00 -19.18
C GLN A 208 17.85 -7.31 -18.53
N LEU A 209 17.52 -8.32 -19.32
CA LEU A 209 17.11 -9.64 -18.84
C LEU A 209 18.21 -10.67 -19.09
N LEU A 210 18.46 -11.53 -18.12
CA LEU A 210 19.39 -12.66 -18.21
C LEU A 210 18.72 -13.93 -17.71
N GLY A 211 18.65 -14.95 -18.55
CA GLY A 211 18.08 -16.24 -18.20
C GLY A 211 17.80 -17.13 -19.42
N PRO A 212 17.27 -18.34 -19.19
CA PRO A 212 17.01 -18.92 -17.88
C PRO A 212 18.28 -19.56 -17.29
N PHE A 213 18.52 -19.34 -16.00
CA PHE A 213 19.40 -20.21 -15.22
C PHE A 213 18.64 -21.47 -14.79
N ASP A 214 19.38 -22.53 -14.44
CA ASP A 214 18.77 -23.72 -13.87
C ASP A 214 18.30 -23.45 -12.43
N GLY A 215 17.03 -23.73 -12.16
CA GLY A 215 16.39 -23.62 -10.86
C GLY A 215 16.76 -24.72 -9.87
N LYS A 216 17.56 -25.71 -10.28
CA LYS A 216 18.09 -26.81 -9.46
C LYS A 216 17.03 -27.45 -8.56
N GLU A 217 15.93 -27.87 -9.16
CA GLU A 217 14.80 -28.52 -8.47
C GLU A 217 14.22 -27.66 -7.34
N GLY A 218 14.13 -26.34 -7.55
CA GLY A 218 13.55 -25.39 -6.60
C GLY A 218 14.54 -24.78 -5.59
N LYS A 219 15.80 -25.21 -5.58
CA LYS A 219 16.83 -24.70 -4.65
C LYS A 219 17.41 -23.35 -5.06
N ALA A 220 17.21 -22.94 -6.32
CA ALA A 220 17.86 -21.76 -6.85
C ALA A 220 17.35 -20.44 -6.26
N TYR A 221 16.23 -20.43 -5.54
CA TYR A 221 15.79 -19.26 -4.78
C TYR A 221 16.85 -18.86 -3.73
N ALA A 222 17.26 -19.81 -2.90
CA ALA A 222 18.23 -19.61 -1.83
C ALA A 222 19.67 -19.50 -2.33
N GLU A 223 20.02 -20.16 -3.43
CA GLU A 223 21.37 -20.15 -3.99
C GLU A 223 21.79 -18.75 -4.47
N VAL A 224 23.02 -18.34 -4.17
CA VAL A 224 23.62 -17.10 -4.71
C VAL A 224 24.23 -17.37 -6.09
N LEU A 225 23.61 -16.82 -7.14
CA LEU A 225 24.08 -16.95 -8.52
C LEU A 225 25.04 -15.81 -8.91
N GLU A 226 25.75 -15.98 -10.03
CA GLU A 226 26.78 -15.02 -10.48
C GLU A 226 26.32 -13.55 -10.54
N PRO A 227 25.12 -13.21 -11.08
CA PRO A 227 24.66 -11.82 -11.10
C PRO A 227 24.50 -11.18 -9.72
N GLU A 228 24.26 -11.98 -8.68
CA GLU A 228 24.14 -11.51 -7.28
C GLU A 228 25.53 -11.20 -6.68
N LYS A 229 26.58 -11.91 -7.11
CA LYS A 229 27.96 -11.72 -6.62
C LYS A 229 28.62 -10.50 -7.26
N LYS A 230 28.52 -10.42 -8.60
CA LYS A 230 29.12 -9.36 -9.40
C LYS A 230 28.28 -9.10 -10.63
N LEU A 231 27.66 -7.93 -10.68
CA LEU A 231 26.93 -7.48 -11.86
C LEU A 231 27.89 -7.11 -13.00
N ASP A 232 27.96 -8.00 -13.99
CA ASP A 232 28.67 -7.85 -15.25
C ASP A 232 27.71 -8.10 -16.43
N LEU A 233 27.36 -7.04 -17.15
CA LEU A 233 26.43 -7.09 -18.29
C LEU A 233 27.03 -7.73 -19.54
N THR A 234 28.33 -7.99 -19.54
CA THR A 234 29.05 -8.64 -20.66
C THR A 234 29.27 -10.13 -20.44
N ALA A 235 28.99 -10.63 -19.22
CA ALA A 235 29.16 -12.02 -18.87
C ALA A 235 28.21 -12.93 -19.67
N LYS A 236 28.71 -14.11 -20.02
CA LYS A 236 27.96 -15.16 -20.73
C LYS A 236 27.93 -16.46 -19.91
N PRO A 237 27.27 -16.47 -18.74
CA PRO A 237 27.25 -17.65 -17.89
C PRO A 237 26.49 -18.80 -18.56
N MET A 238 26.75 -20.02 -18.10
CA MET A 238 25.99 -21.19 -18.51
C MET A 238 24.62 -21.16 -17.84
N GLY A 239 23.57 -21.08 -18.65
CA GLY A 239 22.18 -21.18 -18.22
C GLY A 239 21.68 -22.62 -18.19
N LYS A 240 20.35 -22.75 -18.18
CA LYS A 240 19.66 -24.04 -18.20
C LYS A 240 20.03 -24.84 -19.44
N GLU A 241 20.07 -26.17 -19.32
CA GLU A 241 20.45 -27.10 -20.39
C GLU A 241 21.90 -26.93 -20.91
N GLY A 242 22.77 -26.26 -20.14
CA GLY A 242 24.17 -26.06 -20.52
C GLY A 242 24.35 -25.11 -21.71
N LYS A 243 23.41 -24.19 -21.93
CA LYS A 243 23.52 -23.17 -22.99
C LYS A 243 24.04 -21.86 -22.42
N PRO A 244 24.99 -21.17 -23.07
CA PRO A 244 25.38 -19.83 -22.64
C PRO A 244 24.19 -18.87 -22.78
N ILE A 245 23.99 -18.02 -21.79
CA ILE A 245 22.96 -16.98 -21.77
C ILE A 245 23.62 -15.60 -21.72
N GLU A 246 22.96 -14.60 -22.28
CA GLU A 246 23.47 -13.23 -22.40
C GLU A 246 22.39 -12.24 -21.98
N TRP A 247 22.80 -11.08 -21.51
CA TRP A 247 21.87 -10.00 -21.19
C TRP A 247 21.21 -9.46 -22.46
N LYS A 248 19.89 -9.30 -22.42
CA LYS A 248 19.10 -8.77 -23.53
C LYS A 248 18.20 -7.66 -23.06
N VAL A 249 18.18 -6.55 -23.80
CA VAL A 249 17.24 -5.47 -23.57
C VAL A 249 15.83 -5.95 -23.86
N PHE A 250 14.94 -5.74 -22.91
CA PHE A 250 13.50 -5.97 -23.04
C PHE A 250 12.75 -4.73 -22.58
N ASN A 251 11.77 -4.30 -23.36
CA ASN A 251 10.95 -3.15 -23.07
C ASN A 251 9.47 -3.58 -23.12
N THR A 252 8.80 -3.59 -21.98
CA THR A 252 7.38 -3.96 -21.92
C THR A 252 6.51 -2.83 -22.47
N LYS A 253 5.49 -3.21 -23.25
CA LYS A 253 4.46 -2.31 -23.77
C LYS A 253 3.18 -2.35 -22.94
N ASP A 254 3.17 -3.13 -21.87
CA ASP A 254 2.06 -3.20 -20.93
C ASP A 254 1.91 -1.86 -20.18
N ASN A 255 0.69 -1.34 -20.09
CA ASN A 255 0.42 -0.02 -19.50
C ASN A 255 0.85 0.06 -18.02
N PHE A 256 0.82 -1.07 -17.31
CA PHE A 256 1.12 -1.19 -15.88
C PHE A 256 2.46 -1.86 -15.60
N GLY A 257 3.25 -2.12 -16.64
CA GLY A 257 4.63 -2.56 -16.51
C GLY A 257 4.82 -4.06 -16.31
N VAL A 258 3.83 -4.88 -16.66
CA VAL A 258 4.01 -6.34 -16.59
C VAL A 258 5.14 -6.78 -17.53
N VAL A 259 6.17 -7.38 -16.96
CA VAL A 259 7.26 -8.04 -17.68
C VAL A 259 6.98 -9.55 -17.69
N ASP A 260 6.50 -10.01 -18.84
CA ASP A 260 6.23 -11.43 -19.11
C ASP A 260 7.53 -12.14 -19.53
N LEU A 261 8.14 -12.86 -18.59
CA LEU A 261 9.39 -13.59 -18.80
C LEU A 261 9.20 -14.81 -19.70
N ASN A 262 7.99 -15.37 -19.77
CA ASN A 262 7.68 -16.43 -20.73
C ASN A 262 7.77 -15.92 -22.17
N LYS A 263 7.32 -14.68 -22.43
CA LYS A 263 7.49 -14.03 -23.75
C LYS A 263 8.93 -13.58 -24.01
N ALA A 264 9.61 -13.05 -23.00
CA ALA A 264 10.93 -12.45 -23.16
C ALA A 264 12.07 -13.49 -23.27
N ILE A 265 11.98 -14.58 -22.51
CA ILE A 265 13.03 -15.60 -22.34
C ILE A 265 12.55 -16.96 -22.87
N GLY A 266 11.32 -17.33 -22.57
CA GLY A 266 10.72 -18.61 -22.92
C GLY A 266 10.07 -19.30 -21.72
N LYS A 267 9.26 -20.33 -21.99
CA LYS A 267 8.59 -21.11 -20.94
C LYS A 267 9.52 -22.18 -20.39
N PHE A 268 9.91 -22.05 -19.12
CA PHE A 268 10.78 -23.00 -18.45
C PHE A 268 10.29 -23.34 -17.04
N LYS A 269 10.54 -24.59 -16.63
CA LYS A 269 10.32 -25.08 -15.27
C LYS A 269 11.62 -25.08 -14.50
N HIS A 270 11.57 -24.89 -13.19
CA HIS A 270 12.76 -24.71 -12.36
C HIS A 270 13.72 -23.75 -13.05
N ALA A 271 13.32 -22.49 -13.18
CA ALA A 271 14.08 -21.51 -13.94
C ALA A 271 14.26 -20.25 -13.12
N VAL A 272 15.39 -19.58 -13.32
CA VAL A 272 15.65 -18.27 -12.72
C VAL A 272 15.97 -17.28 -13.82
N ALA A 273 15.41 -16.10 -13.72
CA ALA A 273 15.76 -14.95 -14.55
C ALA A 273 16.22 -13.82 -13.64
N PHE A 274 17.18 -13.07 -14.14
CA PHE A 274 17.57 -11.79 -13.59
C PHE A 274 17.05 -10.67 -14.48
N ALA A 275 16.57 -9.61 -13.85
CA ALA A 275 16.27 -8.36 -14.49
C ALA A 275 17.08 -7.24 -13.86
N TYR A 276 17.73 -6.42 -14.67
CA TYR A 276 18.56 -5.32 -14.24
C TYR A 276 18.13 -4.01 -14.91
N VAL A 277 18.15 -2.92 -14.14
CA VAL A 277 18.05 -1.56 -14.66
C VAL A 277 18.88 -0.63 -13.78
N ASN A 278 19.52 0.35 -14.39
CA ASN A 278 20.10 1.48 -13.67
C ASN A 278 19.07 2.60 -13.55
N VAL A 279 18.83 3.08 -12.33
CA VAL A 279 17.93 4.19 -12.04
C VAL A 279 18.75 5.41 -11.65
N GLU A 280 18.63 6.48 -12.42
CA GLU A 280 19.30 7.75 -12.16
C GLU A 280 18.32 8.76 -11.56
N VAL A 281 18.68 9.34 -10.42
CA VAL A 281 17.93 10.42 -9.75
C VAL A 281 18.80 11.64 -9.52
N GLU A 282 18.23 12.84 -9.56
CA GLU A 282 19.00 14.09 -9.48
C GLU A 282 19.55 14.39 -8.06
N LYS A 283 18.89 13.87 -7.03
CA LYS A 283 19.24 14.10 -5.63
C LYS A 283 18.98 12.87 -4.78
N ASP A 284 19.68 12.79 -3.64
CA ASP A 284 19.39 11.81 -2.60
C ASP A 284 17.92 11.95 -2.16
N GLN A 285 17.19 10.83 -2.15
CA GLN A 285 15.79 10.81 -1.75
C GLN A 285 15.37 9.41 -1.31
N ILE A 286 14.32 9.36 -0.48
CA ILE A 286 13.62 8.12 -0.18
C ILE A 286 12.48 7.96 -1.19
N ALA A 287 12.41 6.81 -1.83
CA ALA A 287 11.31 6.43 -2.71
C ALA A 287 10.62 5.16 -2.21
N ASP A 288 9.39 4.94 -2.65
CA ASP A 288 8.72 3.65 -2.56
C ASP A 288 9.00 2.87 -3.86
N LEU A 289 9.71 1.74 -3.73
CA LEU A 289 9.76 0.72 -4.77
C LEU A 289 8.55 -0.18 -4.58
N ARG A 290 7.62 -0.14 -5.54
CA ARG A 290 6.40 -0.94 -5.52
C ARG A 290 6.40 -1.96 -6.62
N PHE A 291 5.99 -3.19 -6.29
CA PHE A 291 6.11 -4.30 -7.22
C PHE A 291 5.15 -5.42 -6.91
N GLY A 292 4.95 -6.29 -7.90
CA GLY A 292 4.22 -7.53 -7.78
C GLY A 292 4.89 -8.60 -8.63
N SER A 293 4.71 -9.85 -8.23
CA SER A 293 5.07 -11.02 -9.01
C SER A 293 4.11 -12.14 -8.67
N ILE A 294 3.88 -13.05 -9.60
CA ILE A 294 3.12 -14.28 -9.35
C ILE A 294 4.03 -15.42 -8.85
N THR A 295 5.34 -15.20 -8.83
CA THR A 295 6.35 -16.19 -8.45
C THR A 295 7.34 -15.61 -7.43
N ALA A 296 8.20 -16.46 -6.88
CA ALA A 296 9.17 -16.03 -5.89
C ALA A 296 10.15 -14.99 -6.46
N LEU A 297 10.51 -14.00 -5.65
CA LEU A 297 11.42 -12.95 -6.05
C LEU A 297 12.36 -12.49 -4.93
N ARG A 298 13.53 -12.00 -5.34
CA ARG A 298 14.49 -11.28 -4.50
C ARG A 298 14.91 -10.00 -5.19
N VAL A 299 15.06 -8.92 -4.43
CA VAL A 299 15.35 -7.58 -4.96
C VAL A 299 16.59 -7.02 -4.29
N PHE A 300 17.50 -6.49 -5.10
CA PHE A 300 18.76 -5.93 -4.66
C PHE A 300 18.90 -4.50 -5.19
N LEU A 301 19.28 -3.59 -4.30
CA LEU A 301 19.59 -2.20 -4.63
C LEU A 301 21.05 -1.93 -4.29
N ASN A 302 21.83 -1.48 -5.27
CA ASN A 302 23.26 -1.19 -5.12
C ASN A 302 24.02 -2.38 -4.49
N GLY A 303 23.67 -3.61 -4.89
CA GLY A 303 24.27 -4.85 -4.39
C GLY A 303 23.78 -5.32 -3.01
N LYS A 304 22.89 -4.59 -2.35
CA LYS A 304 22.29 -4.99 -1.06
C LYS A 304 20.89 -5.56 -1.27
N GLU A 305 20.60 -6.73 -0.71
CA GLU A 305 19.24 -7.28 -0.68
C GLU A 305 18.32 -6.37 0.15
N ILE A 306 17.21 -5.97 -0.46
CA ILE A 306 16.17 -5.13 0.16
C ILE A 306 14.84 -5.86 0.33
N PHE A 307 14.66 -6.99 -0.35
CA PHE A 307 13.44 -7.79 -0.28
C PHE A 307 13.67 -9.23 -0.72
N ALA A 308 12.99 -10.17 -0.08
CA ALA A 308 12.97 -11.57 -0.43
C ALA A 308 11.61 -12.17 -0.06
N ASN A 309 10.92 -12.80 -1.02
CA ASN A 309 9.71 -13.59 -0.76
C ASN A 309 9.72 -14.89 -1.58
N GLU A 310 9.52 -16.02 -0.91
CA GLU A 310 9.52 -17.36 -1.52
C GLU A 310 8.10 -17.92 -1.60
N GLU A 311 7.23 -17.20 -2.31
CA GLU A 311 5.86 -17.62 -2.53
C GLU A 311 5.60 -17.77 -4.03
N TYR A 312 4.75 -18.73 -4.39
CA TYR A 312 4.44 -19.06 -5.77
C TYR A 312 2.92 -19.14 -5.97
N HIS A 313 2.44 -18.67 -7.11
CA HIS A 313 1.05 -18.80 -7.58
C HIS A 313 0.00 -18.17 -6.68
N HIS A 314 0.36 -17.11 -5.96
CA HIS A 314 -0.52 -16.36 -5.06
C HIS A 314 -1.31 -15.22 -5.77
N GLY A 315 -1.40 -15.27 -7.11
CA GLY A 315 -1.83 -14.15 -7.95
C GLY A 315 -0.86 -12.97 -7.90
N GLN A 316 -1.09 -11.97 -8.75
CA GLN A 316 -0.29 -10.73 -8.77
C GLN A 316 -1.23 -9.54 -8.66
N LYS A 317 -1.05 -8.72 -7.62
CA LYS A 317 -1.75 -7.43 -7.49
C LYS A 317 -0.81 -6.28 -7.83
N PHE A 318 -1.34 -5.22 -8.40
CA PHE A 318 -0.61 -3.97 -8.56
C PHE A 318 -0.21 -3.42 -7.18
N ASP A 319 1.04 -2.99 -7.04
CA ASP A 319 1.63 -2.57 -5.76
C ASP A 319 1.52 -3.59 -4.61
N GLN A 320 1.53 -4.89 -4.91
CA GLN A 320 1.42 -5.95 -3.89
C GLN A 320 2.44 -5.79 -2.75
N TYR A 321 3.68 -5.44 -3.10
CA TYR A 321 4.77 -5.18 -2.17
C TYR A 321 5.23 -3.73 -2.29
N VAL A 322 5.57 -3.14 -1.15
CA VAL A 322 6.09 -1.77 -1.05
C VAL A 322 7.31 -1.77 -0.15
N VAL A 323 8.45 -1.31 -0.68
CA VAL A 323 9.71 -1.22 0.07
C VAL A 323 10.24 0.20 -0.04
N LYS A 324 10.53 0.83 1.11
CA LYS A 324 11.19 2.13 1.13
C LYS A 324 12.66 1.96 0.78
N VAL A 325 13.09 2.64 -0.27
CA VAL A 325 14.44 2.56 -0.82
C VAL A 325 15.15 3.92 -0.75
N PRO A 326 16.32 4.01 -0.11
CA PRO A 326 17.15 5.20 -0.20
C PRO A 326 17.89 5.19 -1.55
N LEU A 327 17.54 6.14 -2.41
CA LEU A 327 18.23 6.37 -3.68
C LEU A 327 19.27 7.47 -3.48
N LYS A 328 20.46 7.27 -4.04
CA LYS A 328 21.53 8.27 -4.08
C LYS A 328 21.43 9.09 -5.36
N ALA A 329 21.84 10.35 -5.31
CA ALA A 329 22.02 11.18 -6.50
C ALA A 329 22.92 10.47 -7.51
N GLY A 330 22.55 10.55 -8.78
CA GLY A 330 23.15 9.77 -9.86
C GLY A 330 22.58 8.35 -9.92
N LYS A 331 23.44 7.42 -10.32
CA LYS A 331 23.11 6.05 -10.70
C LYS A 331 22.86 5.14 -9.50
N ASN A 332 21.79 4.34 -9.56
CA ASN A 332 21.46 3.30 -8.61
C ASN A 332 21.17 1.99 -9.35
N ASP A 333 21.88 0.91 -9.01
CA ASP A 333 21.72 -0.39 -9.64
C ASP A 333 20.57 -1.16 -8.99
N LEU A 334 19.52 -1.47 -9.76
CA LEU A 334 18.42 -2.32 -9.32
C LEU A 334 18.52 -3.68 -10.03
N LEU A 335 18.65 -4.75 -9.25
CA LEU A 335 18.69 -6.12 -9.73
C LEU A 335 17.55 -6.91 -9.09
N VAL A 336 16.84 -7.68 -9.90
CA VAL A 336 15.72 -8.52 -9.50
C VAL A 336 16.01 -9.95 -9.92
N LYS A 337 15.85 -10.88 -8.99
CA LYS A 337 15.87 -12.32 -9.26
C LYS A 337 14.44 -12.83 -9.20
N VAL A 338 13.97 -13.47 -10.27
CA VAL A 338 12.61 -14.01 -10.38
C VAL A 338 12.70 -15.52 -10.64
N VAL A 339 12.05 -16.32 -9.81
CA VAL A 339 12.23 -17.77 -9.77
C VAL A 339 10.92 -18.47 -10.10
N GLN A 340 10.92 -19.36 -11.09
CA GLN A 340 9.79 -20.21 -11.46
C GLN A 340 9.99 -21.64 -10.94
N ASN A 341 8.92 -22.26 -10.43
CA ASN A 341 8.92 -23.65 -9.98
C ASN A 341 8.54 -24.62 -11.12
N ASP A 342 8.13 -25.85 -10.79
CA ASP A 342 7.85 -26.93 -11.74
C ASP A 342 6.40 -27.36 -11.81
N MET A 343 5.49 -26.63 -11.15
CA MET A 343 4.07 -26.86 -11.28
C MET A 343 3.68 -26.89 -12.76
N LYS A 344 2.78 -27.79 -13.12
CA LYS A 344 2.45 -28.10 -14.52
C LYS A 344 1.05 -27.62 -14.90
N GLU A 345 0.28 -27.22 -13.89
CA GLU A 345 -1.06 -26.73 -14.01
C GLU A 345 -1.07 -25.45 -14.83
N PRO A 346 -2.04 -25.25 -15.74
CA PRO A 346 -2.09 -24.07 -16.60
C PRO A 346 -2.09 -22.75 -15.85
N TRP A 347 -2.74 -22.69 -14.68
CA TRP A 347 -2.79 -21.51 -13.81
C TRP A 347 -1.45 -21.20 -13.11
N ALA A 348 -0.51 -22.15 -13.13
CA ALA A 348 0.79 -22.08 -12.46
C ALA A 348 1.95 -21.81 -13.46
N GLN A 349 1.63 -21.44 -14.71
CA GLN A 349 2.66 -21.25 -15.75
C GLN A 349 3.08 -19.79 -15.92
N ASP A 350 2.39 -18.84 -15.29
CA ASP A 350 2.73 -17.42 -15.42
C ASP A 350 4.07 -17.15 -14.73
N TRP A 351 4.96 -16.48 -15.46
CA TRP A 351 6.28 -16.09 -14.97
C TRP A 351 6.49 -14.64 -15.32
N GLN A 352 6.20 -13.78 -14.35
CA GLN A 352 6.13 -12.35 -14.58
C GLN A 352 6.31 -11.57 -13.29
N TYR A 353 6.68 -10.31 -13.47
CA TYR A 353 6.75 -9.33 -12.42
C TYR A 353 6.45 -7.95 -12.99
N GLN A 354 6.26 -6.96 -12.13
CA GLN A 354 6.19 -5.55 -12.50
C GLN A 354 6.80 -4.72 -11.38
N MET A 355 7.44 -3.59 -11.71
CA MET A 355 7.99 -2.67 -10.72
C MET A 355 7.81 -1.20 -11.13
N ARG A 356 7.68 -0.34 -10.14
CA ARG A 356 7.62 1.11 -10.30
C ARG A 356 8.25 1.86 -9.13
N LEU A 357 8.64 3.10 -9.39
CA LEU A 357 9.18 4.01 -8.38
C LEU A 357 8.26 5.21 -8.20
N CYS A 358 7.88 5.45 -6.95
CA CYS A 358 6.94 6.49 -6.59
C CYS A 358 7.25 7.10 -5.22
N ASP A 359 6.60 8.22 -4.92
CA ASP A 359 6.59 8.81 -3.59
C ASP A 359 5.63 8.05 -2.64
N ASP A 360 5.49 8.52 -1.40
CA ASP A 360 4.63 7.89 -0.42
C ASP A 360 3.12 8.08 -0.66
N THR A 361 2.75 8.93 -1.62
CA THR A 361 1.38 9.03 -2.16
C THR A 361 1.15 8.04 -3.32
N GLY A 362 2.20 7.42 -3.85
CA GLY A 362 2.16 6.54 -5.01
C GLY A 362 2.28 7.29 -6.35
N GLY A 363 2.58 8.59 -6.33
CA GLY A 363 2.86 9.40 -7.50
C GLY A 363 4.27 9.15 -8.03
N ALA A 364 4.47 9.17 -9.35
CA ALA A 364 5.78 8.93 -9.94
C ALA A 364 6.82 9.96 -9.45
N ILE A 365 8.00 9.48 -9.05
CA ILE A 365 9.15 10.37 -8.83
C ILE A 365 9.83 10.66 -10.17
N ALA A 366 10.63 11.73 -10.22
CA ALA A 366 11.49 12.00 -11.36
C ALA A 366 12.72 11.07 -11.34
N PHE A 367 12.87 10.27 -12.39
CA PHE A 367 14.04 9.43 -12.62
C PHE A 367 14.29 9.22 -14.12
N LYS A 368 15.49 8.75 -14.46
CA LYS A 368 15.83 8.20 -15.78
C LYS A 368 16.25 6.75 -15.60
N THR A 369 16.02 5.94 -16.63
CA THR A 369 16.49 4.55 -16.66
C THR A 369 17.55 4.39 -17.74
N SER A 370 18.55 3.55 -17.44
CA SER A 370 19.52 3.09 -18.42
C SER A 370 19.66 1.57 -18.32
N THR A 371 19.71 0.92 -19.48
CA THR A 371 20.08 -0.49 -19.61
C THR A 371 21.60 -0.69 -19.73
N GLN A 372 22.37 0.38 -19.57
CA GLN A 372 23.82 0.39 -19.44
C GLN A 372 24.22 0.67 -18.00
N LYS A 373 25.39 0.16 -17.59
CA LYS A 373 25.95 0.42 -16.26
C LYS A 373 26.54 1.82 -16.18
#